data_AF-T1AI22-F1
#
_entry.id   AF-T1AI22-F1
#
_cell.length_a   1.000
_cell.length_b   1.000
_cell.length_c   1.000
_cell.angle_alpha   90.00
_cell.angle_beta   90.00
_cell.angle_gamma   90.00
#
_symmetry.space_group_name_H-M   'P 1'
#
loop_
_entity.id
_entity.type
_entity.pdbx_description
1 polymer ?
#
loop_
_entity_poly.entity_id
_entity_poly.type
_entity_poly.pdbx_seq_one_letter_code
_entity_poly.pdbx_strand_id
1 'polypeptide(L)'
;DLGVDLLSVSSHKLGGPPGVGALLIRRGLRVAPFVVGGSEERARRAGAENVLGIVGFAAACSALTAERLALEAGTAARQLGQLEAAAASVPDVSVIGDAARRLPHVLCLAVGGVVAEAVLLALDRVGVAAHSGSACSSEVFEPSPVLAAIGAPA
;
A
#
# COMPACT_ATOMS: atom_id res chain seq x y z
N ASP A 1 -0.17 -20.27 8.55
CA ASP A 1 -0.31 -20.46 7.10
C ASP A 1 -1.47 -19.60 6.63
N LEU A 2 -1.31 -18.85 5.52
CA LEU A 2 -2.33 -17.91 5.02
C LEU A 2 -3.41 -18.61 4.18
N GLY A 3 -3.19 -19.87 3.76
CA GLY A 3 -4.20 -20.65 3.04
C GLY A 3 -4.55 -20.13 1.63
N VAL A 4 -3.74 -19.22 1.06
CA VAL A 4 -3.99 -18.59 -0.23
C VAL A 4 -3.53 -19.44 -1.42
N ASP A 5 -4.21 -19.32 -2.57
CA ASP A 5 -3.83 -19.98 -3.83
C ASP A 5 -2.88 -19.11 -4.67
N LEU A 6 -3.09 -17.79 -4.61
CA LEU A 6 -2.32 -16.77 -5.28
C LEU A 6 -1.94 -15.67 -4.28
N LEU A 7 -0.72 -15.16 -4.36
CA LEU A 7 -0.27 -14.03 -3.55
C LEU A 7 0.58 -13.08 -4.40
N SER A 8 0.16 -11.83 -4.50
CA SER A 8 0.92 -10.77 -5.14
C SER A 8 1.82 -10.07 -4.14
N VAL A 9 3.08 -9.86 -4.49
CA VAL A 9 4.09 -9.19 -3.66
C VAL A 9 4.76 -8.09 -4.47
N SER A 10 4.91 -6.91 -3.88
CA SER A 10 5.56 -5.76 -4.52
C SER A 10 6.87 -5.42 -3.81
N SER A 11 7.96 -5.31 -4.56
CA SER A 11 9.29 -5.06 -4.03
C SER A 11 9.42 -3.72 -3.31
N HIS A 12 8.94 -2.63 -3.92
CA HIS A 12 9.07 -1.29 -3.35
C HIS A 12 8.26 -1.07 -2.07
N LYS A 13 7.22 -1.88 -1.82
CA LYS A 13 6.50 -1.86 -0.55
C LYS A 13 7.28 -2.50 0.60
N LEU A 14 8.35 -3.22 0.27
CA LEU A 14 9.25 -3.92 1.19
C LEU A 14 10.62 -3.23 1.27
N GLY A 15 10.76 -2.03 0.71
CA GLY A 15 12.03 -1.28 0.66
C GLY A 15 12.97 -1.72 -0.47
N GLY A 16 12.53 -2.59 -1.38
CA GLY A 16 13.27 -2.94 -2.58
C GLY A 16 13.08 -1.95 -3.74
N PRO A 17 13.70 -2.21 -4.91
CA PRO A 17 13.54 -1.35 -6.08
C PRO A 17 12.11 -1.37 -6.64
N PRO A 18 11.62 -0.27 -7.25
CA PRO A 18 10.37 -0.26 -8.01
C PRO A 18 10.51 -1.03 -9.33
N GLY A 19 9.38 -1.35 -9.97
CA GLY A 19 9.35 -2.05 -11.27
C GLY A 19 9.56 -3.56 -11.20
N VAL A 20 9.59 -4.14 -10.00
CA VAL A 20 9.70 -5.60 -9.78
C VAL A 20 8.74 -6.05 -8.68
N GLY A 21 8.26 -7.28 -8.81
CA GLY A 21 7.35 -7.93 -7.88
C GLY A 21 7.27 -9.42 -8.17
N ALA A 22 6.41 -10.13 -7.45
CA ALA A 22 6.20 -11.56 -7.64
C ALA A 22 4.72 -11.93 -7.53
N LEU A 23 4.33 -12.96 -8.26
CA LEU A 23 3.07 -13.67 -8.07
C LEU A 23 3.40 -15.09 -7.61
N LEU A 24 3.13 -15.39 -6.35
CA LEU A 24 3.24 -16.75 -5.84
C LEU A 24 2.01 -17.53 -6.30
N ILE A 25 2.24 -18.72 -6.82
CA ILE A 25 1.20 -19.61 -7.35
C ILE A 25 1.31 -20.95 -6.62
N ARG A 26 0.23 -21.36 -5.97
CA ARG A 26 0.14 -22.66 -5.31
C ARG A 26 0.48 -23.79 -6.29
N ARG A 27 1.24 -24.78 -5.83
CA ARG A 27 1.58 -25.96 -6.63
C ARG A 27 0.29 -26.64 -7.12
N GLY A 28 0.28 -27.04 -8.39
CA GLY A 28 -0.89 -27.64 -9.04
C GLY A 28 -1.81 -26.64 -9.74
N LEU A 29 -1.77 -25.35 -9.39
CA LEU A 29 -2.58 -24.34 -10.05
C LEU A 29 -1.93 -23.88 -11.36
N ARG A 30 -2.74 -23.78 -12.41
CA ARG A 30 -2.33 -23.26 -13.73
C ARG A 30 -2.92 -21.87 -13.92
N VAL A 31 -2.07 -20.92 -14.29
CA VAL A 31 -2.45 -19.54 -14.62
C VAL A 31 -1.99 -19.28 -16.04
N ALA A 32 -2.90 -18.76 -16.88
CA ALA A 32 -2.55 -18.40 -18.26
C ALA A 32 -1.61 -17.18 -18.25
N PRO A 33 -0.55 -17.16 -19.07
CA PRO A 33 0.34 -16.01 -19.17
C PRO A 33 -0.40 -14.81 -19.76
N PHE A 34 -0.30 -13.65 -19.10
CA PHE A 34 -0.77 -12.38 -19.67
C PHE A 34 0.23 -11.84 -20.70
N VAL A 35 1.52 -11.90 -20.39
CA VAL A 35 2.61 -11.54 -21.31
C VAL A 35 3.14 -12.82 -21.96
N VAL A 36 2.88 -12.96 -23.26
CA VAL A 36 3.25 -14.13 -24.08
C VAL A 36 4.53 -13.90 -24.86
N GLY A 37 5.28 -14.97 -25.14
CA GLY A 37 6.59 -14.90 -25.82
C GLY A 37 7.48 -16.09 -25.47
N GLY A 38 8.70 -15.82 -25.01
CA GLY A 38 9.68 -16.84 -24.59
C GLY A 38 9.24 -17.69 -23.40
N SER A 39 10.15 -18.57 -22.97
CA SER A 39 9.90 -19.54 -21.89
C SER A 39 10.32 -19.04 -20.50
N GLU A 40 10.63 -17.75 -20.35
CA GLU A 40 10.99 -17.15 -19.05
C GLU A 40 9.88 -17.40 -18.00
N GLU A 41 10.27 -17.47 -16.73
CA GLU A 41 9.34 -17.77 -15.62
C GLU A 41 8.49 -19.03 -15.86
N ARG A 42 9.05 -20.05 -16.53
CA ARG A 42 8.34 -21.29 -16.93
C ARG A 42 7.17 -21.03 -17.88
N ALA A 43 7.38 -20.13 -18.84
CA ALA A 43 6.37 -19.64 -19.79
C ALA A 43 5.15 -18.97 -19.13
N ARG A 44 5.32 -18.43 -17.90
CA ARG A 44 4.25 -17.72 -17.18
C ARG A 44 4.28 -16.22 -17.41
N ARG A 45 5.45 -15.67 -17.73
CA ARG A 45 5.65 -14.26 -18.06
C ARG A 45 6.86 -14.17 -18.98
N ALA A 46 6.63 -13.85 -20.24
CA ALA A 46 7.70 -13.73 -21.22
C ALA A 46 8.53 -12.44 -21.05
N GLY A 47 9.74 -12.48 -21.61
CA GLY A 47 10.65 -11.35 -21.73
C GLY A 47 11.80 -11.44 -20.74
N ALA A 48 12.98 -10.97 -21.18
CA ALA A 48 14.23 -11.03 -20.43
C ALA A 48 14.07 -10.54 -18.99
N GLU A 49 14.66 -11.28 -18.06
CA GLU A 49 14.53 -11.03 -16.63
C GLU A 49 15.27 -9.75 -16.24
N ASN A 50 14.61 -8.90 -15.44
CA ASN A 50 15.28 -7.77 -14.79
C ASN A 50 16.13 -8.29 -13.62
N VAL A 51 17.29 -8.89 -13.92
CA VAL A 51 18.16 -9.54 -12.94
C VAL A 51 18.54 -8.59 -11.80
N LEU A 52 18.89 -7.34 -12.09
CA LEU A 52 19.24 -6.36 -11.06
C LEU A 52 18.05 -6.03 -10.15
N GLY A 53 16.86 -5.84 -10.73
CA GLY A 53 15.64 -5.66 -9.96
C GLY A 53 15.33 -6.86 -9.07
N ILE A 54 15.45 -8.08 -9.60
CA ILE A 54 15.21 -9.33 -8.86
C ILE A 54 16.20 -9.49 -7.71
N VAL A 55 17.48 -9.22 -7.92
CA VAL A 55 18.50 -9.27 -6.86
C VAL A 55 18.22 -8.23 -5.77
N GLY A 56 17.86 -7.00 -6.15
CA GLY A 56 17.46 -5.97 -5.19
C GLY A 56 16.22 -6.35 -4.39
N PHE A 57 15.23 -6.98 -5.03
CA PHE A 57 14.05 -7.49 -4.35
C PHE A 57 14.40 -8.64 -3.39
N ALA A 58 15.27 -9.57 -3.79
CA ALA A 58 15.73 -10.66 -2.93
C ALA A 58 16.50 -10.13 -1.70
N ALA A 59 17.33 -9.09 -1.86
CA ALA A 59 18.01 -8.44 -0.76
C ALA A 59 17.02 -7.78 0.22
N ALA A 60 16.02 -7.06 -0.29
CA ALA A 60 14.96 -6.46 0.53
C ALA A 60 14.21 -7.52 1.34
N CYS A 61 13.77 -8.61 0.70
CA CYS A 61 13.12 -9.73 1.39
C CYS A 61 14.01 -10.36 2.47
N SER A 62 15.32 -10.51 2.20
CA SER A 62 16.26 -11.11 3.14
C SER A 62 16.51 -10.24 4.37
N ALA A 63 16.38 -8.92 4.23
CA ALA A 63 16.52 -7.97 5.34
C ALA A 63 15.29 -7.95 6.28
N LEU A 64 14.15 -8.49 5.85
CA LEU A 64 12.91 -8.51 6.64
C LEU A 64 12.87 -9.72 7.59
N THR A 65 13.56 -9.61 8.71
CA THR A 65 13.45 -10.61 9.79
C THR A 65 12.18 -10.40 10.61
N ALA A 66 11.75 -11.45 11.33
CA ALA A 66 10.57 -11.37 12.19
C ALA A 66 10.74 -10.31 13.29
N GLU A 67 11.94 -10.20 13.87
CA GLU A 67 12.28 -9.22 14.91
C GLU A 67 12.22 -7.80 14.35
N ARG A 68 12.77 -7.60 13.14
CA ARG A 68 12.75 -6.31 12.47
C ARG A 68 11.31 -5.87 12.16
N LEU A 69 10.50 -6.77 11.59
CA LEU A 69 9.10 -6.51 11.29
C LEU A 69 8.30 -6.18 12.55
N ALA A 70 8.52 -6.92 13.65
CA ALA A 70 7.85 -6.65 14.92
C ALA A 70 8.23 -5.28 15.50
N LEU A 71 9.52 -4.92 15.42
CA LEU A 71 10.01 -3.61 15.87
C LEU A 71 9.42 -2.46 15.03
N GLU A 72 9.41 -2.60 13.71
CA GLU A 72 8.81 -1.61 12.80
C GLU A 72 7.31 -1.48 13.03
N ALA A 73 6.59 -2.59 13.16
CA ALA A 73 5.16 -2.59 13.44
C ALA A 73 4.83 -1.91 14.79
N GLY A 74 5.62 -2.19 15.83
CA GLY A 74 5.44 -1.54 17.14
C GLY A 74 5.73 -0.04 17.10
N THR A 75 6.78 0.36 16.39
CA THR A 75 7.12 1.79 16.20
C THR A 75 6.04 2.51 15.43
N ALA A 76 5.60 1.94 14.31
CA ALA A 76 4.54 2.49 13.49
C ALA A 76 3.23 2.59 14.28
N ALA A 77 2.81 1.55 15.01
CA ALA A 77 1.59 1.58 15.81
C ALA A 77 1.61 2.68 16.87
N ARG A 78 2.75 2.90 17.53
CA ARG A 78 2.91 4.00 18.50
C ARG A 78 2.76 5.37 17.83
N GLN A 79 3.43 5.58 16.69
CA GLN A 79 3.34 6.84 15.93
C GLN A 79 1.92 7.08 15.40
N LEU A 80 1.26 6.02 14.93
CA LEU A 80 -0.11 6.06 14.44
C LEU A 80 -1.08 6.46 15.56
N GLY A 81 -0.92 5.89 16.76
CA GLY A 81 -1.73 6.24 17.92
C GLY A 81 -1.54 7.70 18.37
N GLN A 82 -0.32 8.23 18.26
CA GLN A 82 -0.06 9.66 18.52
C GLN A 82 -0.75 10.55 17.49
N LEU A 83 -0.70 10.18 16.20
CA LEU A 83 -1.36 10.92 15.13
C LEU A 83 -2.89 10.87 15.26
N GLU A 84 -3.44 9.71 15.61
CA GLU A 84 -4.87 9.53 15.85
C GLU A 84 -5.38 10.37 17.04
N ALA A 85 -4.65 10.37 18.15
CA ALA A 85 -4.98 11.21 19.31
C ALA A 85 -4.92 12.71 18.98
N ALA A 86 -3.93 13.12 18.17
CA ALA A 86 -3.85 14.48 17.68
C ALA A 86 -5.01 14.83 16.75
N ALA A 87 -5.35 13.95 15.80
CA ALA A 87 -6.46 14.13 14.87
C ALA A 87 -7.81 14.24 15.59
N ALA A 88 -8.03 13.46 16.65
CA ALA A 88 -9.25 13.51 17.46
C ALA A 88 -9.46 14.85 18.19
N SER A 89 -8.41 15.66 18.34
CA SER A 89 -8.49 17.01 18.92
C SER A 89 -8.83 18.10 17.90
N VAL A 90 -8.85 17.77 16.60
CA VAL A 90 -9.12 18.71 15.51
C VAL A 90 -10.61 18.65 15.15
N PRO A 91 -11.34 19.78 15.14
CA PRO A 91 -12.74 19.82 14.70
C PRO A 91 -12.91 19.29 13.28
N ASP A 92 -14.03 18.62 13.03
CA ASP A 92 -14.41 18.06 11.73
C ASP A 92 -13.41 17.05 11.13
N VAL A 93 -12.47 16.53 11.92
CA VAL A 93 -11.57 15.45 11.53
C VAL A 93 -12.05 14.14 12.13
N SER A 94 -12.19 13.10 11.29
CA SER A 94 -12.58 11.76 11.72
C SER A 94 -11.68 10.68 11.12
N VAL A 95 -11.55 9.56 11.82
CA VAL A 95 -10.79 8.39 11.34
C VAL A 95 -11.72 7.49 10.53
N ILE A 96 -11.24 7.05 9.36
CA ILE A 96 -11.96 6.11 8.50
C ILE A 96 -11.33 4.73 8.59
N GLY A 97 -12.18 3.71 8.76
CA GLY A 97 -11.79 2.29 8.83
C GLY A 97 -11.90 1.69 10.24
N ASP A 98 -11.59 0.40 10.35
CA ASP A 98 -11.65 -0.34 11.62
C ASP A 98 -10.42 -0.05 12.48
N ALA A 99 -10.61 0.51 13.68
CA ALA A 99 -9.52 0.86 14.58
C ALA A 99 -8.75 -0.36 15.13
N ALA A 100 -9.42 -1.52 15.25
CA ALA A 100 -8.81 -2.75 15.76
C ALA A 100 -8.18 -3.60 14.65
N ARG A 101 -8.77 -3.60 13.45
CA ARG A 101 -8.34 -4.42 12.31
C ARG A 101 -7.79 -3.56 11.17
N ARG A 102 -6.67 -2.89 11.42
CA ARG A 102 -5.95 -2.08 10.43
C ARG A 102 -4.45 -2.34 10.43
N LEU A 103 -3.78 -1.87 9.38
CA LEU A 103 -2.32 -1.87 9.32
C LEU A 103 -1.76 -0.85 10.33
N PRO A 104 -0.63 -1.15 11.00
CA PRO A 104 -0.09 -0.32 12.08
C PRO A 104 0.54 0.99 11.59
N HIS A 105 0.68 1.19 10.27
CA HIS A 105 1.40 2.31 9.65
C HIS A 105 0.53 3.14 8.70
N VAL A 106 -0.79 2.89 8.64
CA VAL A 106 -1.71 3.59 7.74
C VAL A 106 -2.87 4.17 8.54
N LEU A 107 -3.06 5.49 8.44
CA LEU A 107 -4.21 6.20 8.99
C LEU A 107 -4.95 6.87 7.84
N CYS A 108 -6.25 6.62 7.74
CA CYS A 108 -7.12 7.33 6.82
C CYS A 108 -7.96 8.32 7.61
N LEU A 109 -7.90 9.60 7.21
CA LEU A 109 -8.62 10.69 7.85
C LEU A 109 -9.59 11.31 6.85
N ALA A 110 -10.79 11.65 7.33
CA ALA A 110 -11.72 12.53 6.64
C ALA A 110 -11.70 13.90 7.32
N VAL A 111 -11.67 14.96 6.53
CA VAL A 111 -11.68 16.35 6.99
C VAL A 111 -12.91 17.02 6.42
N GLY A 112 -13.87 17.34 7.27
CA GLY A 112 -15.14 17.93 6.88
C GLY A 112 -14.99 19.35 6.32
N GLY A 113 -15.81 19.67 5.32
CA GLY A 113 -15.90 21.03 4.77
C GLY A 113 -14.71 21.46 3.90
N VAL A 114 -13.73 20.58 3.64
CA VAL A 114 -12.53 20.89 2.87
C VAL A 114 -12.25 19.79 1.84
N VAL A 115 -11.93 20.18 0.62
CA VAL A 115 -11.49 19.24 -0.42
C VAL A 115 -10.09 18.69 -0.10
N ALA A 116 -9.86 17.42 -0.41
CA ALA A 116 -8.63 16.72 -0.04
C ALA A 116 -7.36 17.43 -0.58
N GLU A 117 -7.42 17.97 -1.80
CA GLU A 117 -6.30 18.69 -2.43
C GLU A 117 -5.84 19.90 -1.61
N ALA A 118 -6.79 20.64 -1.00
CA ALA A 118 -6.47 21.79 -0.17
C ALA A 118 -5.75 21.35 1.12
N VAL A 119 -6.15 20.23 1.71
CA VAL A 119 -5.48 19.63 2.88
C VAL A 119 -4.07 19.19 2.50
N LEU A 120 -3.91 18.47 1.38
CA LEU A 120 -2.60 18.01 0.90
C LEU A 120 -1.64 19.17 0.62
N LEU A 121 -2.12 20.23 -0.03
CA LEU A 121 -1.31 21.43 -0.30
C LEU A 121 -0.91 22.16 0.99
N ALA A 122 -1.80 22.21 1.98
CA ALA A 122 -1.50 22.80 3.28
C ALA A 122 -0.44 21.99 4.05
N LEU A 123 -0.51 20.65 4.00
CA LEU A 123 0.48 19.75 4.59
C LEU A 123 1.84 19.88 3.88
N ASP A 124 1.86 19.93 2.55
CA ASP A 124 3.08 20.09 1.76
C ASP A 124 3.82 21.39 2.10
N ARG A 125 3.09 22.50 2.29
CA ARG A 125 3.66 23.80 2.72
C ARG A 125 4.38 23.76 4.07
N VAL A 126 4.03 22.81 4.94
CA VAL A 126 4.72 22.60 6.22
C VAL A 126 5.65 21.39 6.19
N GLY A 127 5.95 20.85 5.00
CA GLY A 127 6.90 19.76 4.79
C GLY A 127 6.36 18.36 5.10
N VAL A 128 5.03 18.20 5.13
CA VAL A 128 4.37 16.90 5.39
C VAL A 128 3.82 16.35 4.08
N ALA A 129 4.41 15.26 3.61
CA ALA A 129 3.89 14.52 2.47
C ALA A 129 2.75 13.58 2.91
N ALA A 130 1.60 13.69 2.25
CA ALA A 130 0.45 12.82 2.42
C ALA A 130 -0.18 12.50 1.05
N HIS A 131 -1.17 11.62 1.05
CA HIS A 131 -1.86 11.19 -0.16
C HIS A 131 -3.37 11.11 0.12
N SER A 132 -4.19 11.49 -0.86
CA SER A 132 -5.63 11.26 -0.86
C SER A 132 -5.96 10.01 -1.66
N GLY A 133 -6.98 9.24 -1.27
CA GLY A 133 -7.43 8.06 -2.01
C GLY A 133 -7.97 8.34 -3.42
N SER A 134 -7.99 9.61 -3.85
CA SER A 134 -8.28 10.10 -5.20
C SER A 134 -7.03 10.38 -6.03
N ALA A 135 -5.83 10.06 -5.53
CA ALA A 135 -4.62 10.63 -6.09
C ALA A 135 -4.49 10.38 -7.60
N CYS A 136 -4.42 11.51 -8.30
CA CYS A 136 -4.11 11.63 -9.71
C CYS A 136 -5.21 11.28 -10.73
N SER A 137 -6.50 11.43 -10.43
CA SER A 137 -7.51 11.55 -11.52
C SER A 137 -7.73 13.02 -11.89
N SER A 138 -6.88 13.54 -12.77
CA SER A 138 -6.92 14.93 -13.26
C SER A 138 -8.17 15.32 -14.07
N GLU A 139 -9.23 14.51 -14.13
CA GLU A 139 -10.41 14.81 -14.97
C GLU A 139 -11.77 14.45 -14.37
N VAL A 140 -11.84 13.70 -13.25
CA VAL A 140 -13.13 13.36 -12.64
C VAL A 140 -13.04 13.37 -11.12
N PHE A 141 -13.87 14.21 -10.49
CA PHE A 141 -14.11 14.26 -9.04
C PHE A 141 -14.95 13.05 -8.59
N GLU A 142 -14.55 11.84 -8.96
CA GLU A 142 -15.24 10.65 -8.48
C GLU A 142 -14.74 10.31 -7.08
N PRO A 143 -15.66 10.06 -6.12
CA PRO A 143 -15.29 9.62 -4.80
C PRO A 143 -14.54 8.29 -4.89
N SER A 144 -13.60 8.07 -3.96
CA SER A 144 -12.87 6.80 -3.91
C SER A 144 -13.85 5.62 -3.89
N PRO A 145 -13.71 4.63 -4.79
CA PRO A 145 -14.62 3.48 -4.84
C PRO A 145 -14.57 2.66 -3.54
N VAL A 146 -13.44 2.71 -2.82
CA VAL A 146 -13.30 2.07 -1.50
C VAL A 146 -14.12 2.81 -0.45
N LEU A 147 -14.04 4.15 -0.41
CA LEU A 147 -14.82 4.97 0.52
C LEU A 147 -16.33 4.83 0.26
N ALA A 148 -16.74 4.82 -1.01
CA ALA A 148 -18.12 4.56 -1.40
C ALA A 148 -18.59 3.16 -0.96
N ALA A 149 -17.77 2.12 -1.15
CA ALA A 149 -18.12 0.75 -0.79
C ALA A 149 -18.30 0.54 0.73
N ILE A 150 -17.60 1.32 1.57
CA ILE A 150 -17.76 1.26 3.03
C ILE A 150 -18.82 2.24 3.56
N GLY A 151 -19.50 2.97 2.67
CA GLY A 151 -20.50 3.97 3.05
C GLY A 151 -19.91 5.14 3.83
N ALA A 152 -18.65 5.50 3.56
CA ALA A 152 -18.05 6.67 4.19
C ALA A 152 -18.82 7.94 3.77
N PRO A 153 -18.93 8.94 4.67
CA PRO A 153 -19.51 10.23 4.32
C PRO A 153 -18.73 10.86 3.16
N ALA A 154 -19.46 11.50 2.24
CA ALA A 154 -18.88 12.26 1.13
C ALA A 154 -18.20 13.55 1.61
#